data_AF-A0A517XPF6-F1
#
_entry.id   AF-A0A517XPF6-F1
#
_cell.length_a   1.000
_cell.length_b   1.000
_cell.length_c   1.000
_cell.angle_alpha   90.00
_cell.angle_beta   90.00
_cell.angle_gamma   90.00
#
_symmetry.space_group_name_H-M   'P 1'
#
loop_
_entity.id
_entity.type
_entity.pdbx_description
1 polymer ?
#
loop_
_entity_poly.entity_id
_entity_poly.type
_entity_poly.pdbx_seq_one_letter_code
_entity_poly.pdbx_strand_id
1 'polypeptide(L)'
;MPRFPVAAVLLVLAAAGVAQPPDDPADGAATDADVLKAVGLDPADGPGLLGYLKLRTVSQADQGKIDEIIRRFAADKFEDRLAAAAAAEKLGPLAISPLRKAADDKAGDPEIAYRAGLVLKKLQTVDHAKVSAAAVRGVAKLKPAGAAAALLGFLPLADSDAVADDIRAALKGLAVQNGKADPALVAALADATPLRRTAAYLALVEGEPGGKGVRAPDALDAVKAAVRRDADPEAKFRGLWALVHTTRDKEYVPDLIASIPVLPRGRLWQVEDLLLRLAGEHPPGGRFGKDAEALGKARDAWAAWWAKGGVDLTKADLTPRVLGLTDVLVQNPAFGQYTTYTLGPDMKEVWRLKQDQQTMPTDLRWLASGRLLLTEQNYNRVTEREKTGAVVSTYSGNSPPCTAEPLPNGNWLVVARSMVAEVKPGRGGAPTSVVKSFTRPPPPNQPGGMAYDIVTGARLPNGEVVYLTSTIGPNLFRLDENLKQVGTPQTLPRFFNTVMVGIDVTPAGKLLACHQDKVVEYDPADGKAGWKFDTPNPTSVQRLVNGNTLIASVNAGRAVEVTPEREVVWEYRDPTGLAVGRVYRR
;
A
#
# COMPACT_ATOMS: atom_id res chain seq x y z
N MET A 1 40.20 63.30 -3.14
CA MET A 1 40.19 61.97 -2.46
C MET A 1 38.74 61.55 -2.34
N PRO A 2 38.30 60.50 -3.06
CA PRO A 2 37.03 60.59 -3.74
C PRO A 2 35.90 59.80 -3.07
N ARG A 3 34.75 60.47 -3.02
CA ARG A 3 33.41 59.89 -2.98
C ARG A 3 33.19 59.12 -4.29
N PHE A 4 32.82 57.85 -4.21
CA PHE A 4 32.24 57.10 -5.34
C PHE A 4 30.72 57.04 -5.15
N PRO A 5 29.92 57.50 -6.12
CA PRO A 5 28.48 57.29 -6.10
C PRO A 5 28.19 55.90 -6.66
N VAL A 6 27.53 55.03 -5.88
CA VAL A 6 26.95 53.80 -6.43
C VAL A 6 25.58 54.17 -6.98
N ALA A 7 25.48 54.15 -8.31
CA ALA A 7 24.26 54.35 -9.05
C ALA A 7 23.21 53.29 -8.66
N ALA A 8 22.01 53.76 -8.29
CA ALA A 8 20.83 52.94 -8.16
C ALA A 8 20.37 52.49 -9.55
N VAL A 9 20.64 51.23 -9.90
CA VAL A 9 20.02 50.57 -11.05
C VAL A 9 18.68 50.01 -10.58
N LEU A 10 17.61 50.74 -10.89
CA LEU A 10 16.22 50.29 -10.82
C LEU A 10 16.01 49.28 -11.95
N LEU A 11 16.15 47.98 -11.66
CA LEU A 11 15.77 46.92 -12.57
C LEU A 11 14.27 46.65 -12.37
N VAL A 12 13.46 47.12 -13.32
CA VAL A 12 12.05 46.77 -13.48
C VAL A 12 11.98 45.29 -13.88
N LEU A 13 11.68 44.41 -12.92
CA LEU A 13 11.31 43.03 -13.20
C LEU A 13 9.85 43.01 -13.64
N ALA A 14 9.65 43.00 -14.95
CA ALA A 14 8.38 42.64 -15.56
C ALA A 14 7.97 41.24 -15.09
N ALA A 15 6.71 41.10 -14.66
CA ALA A 15 6.08 39.83 -14.32
C ALA A 15 5.96 38.98 -15.59
N ALA A 16 6.96 38.15 -15.85
CA ALA A 16 6.86 37.02 -16.77
C ALA A 16 6.27 35.84 -16.00
N GLY A 17 5.17 35.29 -16.52
CA GLY A 17 4.52 34.11 -15.96
C GLY A 17 5.54 32.98 -15.77
N VAL A 18 5.47 32.34 -14.60
CA VAL A 18 6.25 31.13 -14.30
C VAL A 18 5.78 30.04 -15.26
N ALA A 19 6.48 29.89 -16.39
CA ALA A 19 6.41 28.69 -17.17
C ALA A 19 6.98 27.56 -16.31
N GLN A 20 6.20 26.51 -16.10
CA GLN A 20 6.71 25.23 -15.59
C GLN A 20 7.95 24.85 -16.41
N PRO A 21 9.08 24.50 -15.79
CA PRO A 21 10.15 23.86 -16.54
C PRO A 21 9.58 22.57 -17.15
N PRO A 22 9.93 22.24 -18.41
CA PRO A 22 9.57 20.95 -18.99
C PRO A 22 10.10 19.84 -18.08
N ASP A 23 9.33 18.77 -17.93
CA ASP A 23 9.75 17.56 -17.24
C ASP A 23 11.02 17.01 -17.91
N ASP A 24 12.19 17.39 -17.41
CA ASP A 24 13.43 16.68 -17.70
C ASP A 24 13.36 15.34 -16.95
N PRO A 25 13.45 14.19 -17.64
CA PRO A 25 13.46 12.91 -16.96
C PRO A 25 14.73 12.80 -16.12
N ALA A 26 14.54 12.67 -14.81
CA ALA A 26 15.59 12.27 -13.89
C ALA A 26 16.17 10.90 -14.29
N ASP A 27 17.50 10.81 -14.23
CA ASP A 27 18.34 9.60 -14.15
C ASP A 27 18.19 8.56 -15.26
N GLY A 28 19.09 8.57 -16.25
CA GLY A 28 19.79 7.42 -16.87
C GLY A 28 19.01 6.13 -17.24
N ALA A 29 17.69 6.12 -17.20
CA ALA A 29 16.84 4.96 -17.43
C ALA A 29 16.50 4.88 -18.92
N ALA A 30 16.64 3.68 -19.49
CA ALA A 30 16.24 3.41 -20.87
C ALA A 30 14.76 3.79 -21.07
N THR A 31 14.48 4.57 -22.12
CA THR A 31 13.11 4.91 -22.49
C THR A 31 12.40 3.66 -23.04
N ASP A 32 11.05 3.68 -23.11
CA ASP A 32 10.30 2.60 -23.78
C ASP A 32 10.80 2.34 -25.20
N ALA A 33 11.20 3.40 -25.91
CA ALA A 33 11.75 3.28 -27.25
C ALA A 33 13.10 2.52 -27.26
N ASP A 34 13.96 2.78 -26.28
CA ASP A 34 15.25 2.08 -26.15
C ASP A 34 15.05 0.61 -25.78
N VAL A 35 14.12 0.34 -24.85
CA VAL A 35 13.76 -1.03 -24.42
C VAL A 35 13.23 -1.86 -25.60
N LEU A 36 12.36 -1.28 -26.44
CA LEU A 36 11.81 -1.96 -27.62
C LEU A 36 12.87 -2.19 -28.70
N LYS A 37 13.70 -1.19 -29.00
CA LYS A 37 14.78 -1.31 -29.99
C LYS A 37 15.82 -2.36 -29.59
N ALA A 38 16.09 -2.53 -28.30
CA ALA A 38 17.03 -3.53 -27.78
C ALA A 38 16.63 -4.98 -28.13
N VAL A 39 15.35 -5.22 -28.44
CA VAL A 39 14.83 -6.52 -28.89
C VAL A 39 14.39 -6.51 -30.37
N GLY A 40 14.77 -5.47 -31.12
CA GLY A 40 14.46 -5.36 -32.54
C GLY A 40 13.01 -4.97 -32.86
N LEU A 41 12.26 -4.43 -31.89
CA LEU A 41 10.92 -3.90 -32.12
C LEU A 41 10.98 -2.40 -32.45
N ASP A 42 10.26 -1.97 -33.48
CA ASP A 42 10.11 -0.56 -33.81
C ASP A 42 9.01 0.08 -32.93
N PRO A 43 9.34 1.09 -32.09
CA PRO A 43 8.36 1.80 -31.26
C PRO A 43 7.24 2.51 -32.05
N ALA A 44 7.41 2.72 -33.36
CA ALA A 44 6.40 3.33 -34.23
C ALA A 44 5.54 2.28 -34.97
N ASP A 45 5.91 0.99 -34.94
CA ASP A 45 5.18 -0.07 -35.63
C ASP A 45 4.11 -0.70 -34.73
N GLY A 46 2.93 -0.08 -34.70
CA GLY A 46 1.78 -0.57 -33.92
C GLY A 46 1.44 -2.05 -34.21
N PRO A 47 1.29 -2.46 -35.49
CA PRO A 47 1.13 -3.86 -35.86
C PRO A 47 2.25 -4.79 -35.37
N GLY A 48 3.52 -4.37 -35.45
CA GLY A 48 4.66 -5.15 -34.95
C GLY A 48 4.62 -5.35 -33.44
N LEU A 49 4.37 -4.28 -32.67
CA LEU A 49 4.19 -4.36 -31.22
C LEU A 49 3.01 -5.25 -30.83
N LEU A 50 1.89 -5.15 -31.56
CA LEU A 50 0.74 -6.02 -31.37
C LEU A 50 1.06 -7.48 -31.69
N GLY A 51 1.84 -7.73 -32.75
CA GLY A 51 2.33 -9.04 -33.14
C GLY A 51 3.19 -9.68 -32.04
N TYR A 52 4.08 -8.90 -31.42
CA TYR A 52 4.87 -9.34 -30.27
C TYR A 52 3.99 -9.83 -29.11
N LEU A 53 2.97 -9.06 -28.71
CA LEU A 53 2.07 -9.45 -27.61
C LEU A 53 1.20 -10.67 -27.97
N LYS A 54 0.75 -10.77 -29.24
CA LYS A 54 -0.01 -11.91 -29.75
C LYS A 54 0.82 -13.19 -29.73
N LEU A 55 2.10 -13.14 -30.12
CA LEU A 55 2.98 -14.30 -30.02
C LEU A 55 3.01 -14.83 -28.59
N ARG A 56 3.12 -13.95 -27.60
CA ARG A 56 3.13 -14.34 -26.18
C ARG A 56 1.77 -14.72 -25.61
N THR A 57 0.70 -14.56 -26.40
CA THR A 57 -0.65 -15.06 -26.09
C THR A 57 -0.76 -16.49 -26.61
N VAL A 58 -0.11 -17.42 -25.90
CA VAL A 58 -0.05 -18.84 -26.26
C VAL A 58 -1.47 -19.42 -26.37
N SER A 59 -1.78 -20.20 -27.41
CA SER A 59 -3.06 -20.90 -27.51
C SER A 59 -3.18 -21.96 -26.39
N GLN A 60 -4.39 -22.32 -25.94
CA GLN A 60 -4.55 -23.39 -24.93
C GLN A 60 -3.87 -24.71 -25.37
N ALA A 61 -3.88 -25.00 -26.67
CA ALA A 61 -3.24 -26.18 -27.24
C ALA A 61 -1.71 -26.10 -27.14
N ASP A 62 -1.12 -24.92 -27.33
CA ASP A 62 0.33 -24.73 -27.21
C ASP A 62 0.77 -24.65 -25.75
N GLN A 63 -0.09 -24.14 -24.85
CA GLN A 63 0.19 -24.13 -23.41
C GLN A 63 0.28 -25.56 -22.86
N GLY A 64 -0.61 -26.46 -23.28
CA GLY A 64 -0.52 -27.89 -22.93
C GLY A 64 0.80 -28.54 -23.38
N LYS A 65 1.31 -28.19 -24.56
CA LYS A 65 2.62 -28.68 -25.04
C LYS A 65 3.78 -28.14 -24.22
N ILE A 66 3.73 -26.86 -23.82
CA ILE A 66 4.77 -26.26 -22.98
C ILE A 66 4.77 -26.91 -21.59
N ASP A 67 3.60 -27.12 -21.00
CA ASP A 67 3.45 -27.79 -19.71
C ASP A 67 3.98 -29.22 -19.77
N GLU A 68 3.75 -29.95 -20.88
CA GLU A 68 4.31 -31.28 -21.09
C GLU A 68 5.84 -31.27 -21.18
N ILE A 69 6.42 -30.30 -21.90
CA ILE A 69 7.88 -30.10 -21.96
C ILE A 69 8.42 -29.82 -20.55
N ILE A 70 7.78 -28.95 -19.77
CA ILE A 70 8.20 -28.60 -18.41
C ILE A 70 8.10 -29.80 -17.46
N ARG A 71 7.03 -30.61 -17.54
CA ARG A 71 6.92 -31.84 -16.74
C ARG A 71 8.08 -32.80 -16.97
N ARG A 72 8.60 -32.87 -18.20
CA ARG A 72 9.77 -33.70 -18.54
C ARG A 72 11.08 -33.18 -17.95
N PHE A 73 11.11 -32.02 -17.29
CA PHE A 73 12.29 -31.59 -16.53
C PHE A 73 12.57 -32.48 -15.33
N ALA A 74 11.56 -33.20 -14.82
CA ALA A 74 11.71 -34.22 -13.77
C ALA A 74 11.71 -35.65 -14.33
N ALA A 75 12.00 -35.86 -15.63
CA ALA A 75 12.10 -37.21 -16.17
C ALA A 75 13.24 -38.01 -15.50
N ASP A 76 13.01 -39.30 -15.25
CA ASP A 76 13.99 -40.19 -14.61
C ASP A 76 15.34 -40.20 -15.34
N LYS A 77 15.28 -40.23 -16.67
CA LYS A 77 16.48 -40.22 -17.53
C LYS A 77 17.02 -38.81 -17.68
N PHE A 78 18.32 -38.67 -17.46
CA PHE A 78 19.01 -37.37 -17.59
C PHE A 78 18.94 -36.82 -19.02
N GLU A 79 19.02 -37.69 -20.03
CA GLU A 79 18.93 -37.33 -21.44
C GLU A 79 17.56 -36.72 -21.77
N ASP A 80 16.48 -37.25 -21.21
CA ASP A 80 15.13 -36.73 -21.41
C ASP A 80 14.95 -35.35 -20.79
N ARG A 81 15.56 -35.11 -19.63
CA ARG A 81 15.57 -33.78 -19.00
C ARG A 81 16.33 -32.76 -19.84
N LEU A 82 17.47 -33.15 -20.43
CA LEU A 82 18.24 -32.29 -21.32
C LEU A 82 17.49 -32.00 -22.63
N ALA A 83 16.85 -33.00 -23.21
CA ALA A 83 16.05 -32.84 -24.42
C ALA A 83 14.86 -31.91 -24.19
N ALA A 84 14.20 -32.03 -23.03
CA ALA A 84 13.13 -31.14 -22.62
C ALA A 84 13.63 -29.69 -22.44
N ALA A 85 14.77 -29.49 -21.77
CA ALA A 85 15.36 -28.17 -21.62
C ALA A 85 15.69 -27.52 -22.97
N ALA A 86 16.29 -28.27 -23.89
CA ALA A 86 16.57 -27.79 -25.25
C ALA A 86 15.28 -27.48 -26.04
N ALA A 87 14.21 -28.26 -25.85
CA ALA A 87 12.91 -27.98 -26.46
C ALA A 87 12.31 -26.68 -25.91
N ALA A 88 12.39 -26.45 -24.61
CA ALA A 88 11.96 -25.21 -23.98
C ALA A 88 12.79 -23.99 -24.46
N GLU A 89 14.11 -24.15 -24.63
CA GLU A 89 14.96 -23.09 -25.19
C GLU A 89 14.57 -22.72 -26.63
N LYS A 90 14.22 -23.70 -27.47
CA LYS A 90 13.78 -23.47 -28.86
C LYS A 90 12.46 -22.71 -28.96
N LEU A 91 11.61 -22.78 -27.95
CA LEU A 91 10.36 -22.02 -27.89
C LEU A 91 10.60 -20.53 -27.61
N GLY A 92 11.79 -20.16 -27.12
CA GLY A 92 12.19 -18.77 -26.92
C GLY A 92 11.24 -18.00 -25.99
N PRO A 93 10.81 -16.77 -26.36
CA PRO A 93 9.93 -15.95 -25.51
C PRO A 93 8.62 -16.59 -25.08
N LEU A 94 8.13 -17.60 -25.81
CA LEU A 94 6.88 -18.31 -25.48
C LEU A 94 6.99 -19.14 -24.21
N ALA A 95 8.17 -19.68 -23.91
CA ALA A 95 8.39 -20.50 -22.74
C ALA A 95 8.63 -19.68 -21.46
N ILE A 96 8.93 -18.37 -21.57
CA ILE A 96 9.39 -17.55 -20.43
C ILE A 96 8.38 -17.52 -19.28
N SER A 97 7.09 -17.26 -19.56
CA SER A 97 6.07 -17.15 -18.51
C SER A 97 5.80 -18.51 -17.84
N PRO A 98 5.57 -19.61 -18.59
CA PRO A 98 5.48 -20.95 -18.00
C PRO A 98 6.71 -21.39 -17.21
N LEU A 99 7.92 -21.12 -17.71
CA LEU A 99 9.18 -21.44 -17.02
C LEU A 99 9.33 -20.64 -15.72
N ARG A 100 8.96 -19.36 -15.71
CA ARG A 100 8.96 -18.55 -14.48
C ARG A 100 8.01 -19.13 -13.45
N LYS A 101 6.78 -19.45 -13.85
CA LYS A 101 5.79 -20.08 -12.97
C LYS A 101 6.32 -21.39 -12.36
N ALA A 102 6.98 -22.22 -13.17
CA ALA A 102 7.57 -23.47 -12.71
C ALA A 102 8.78 -23.25 -11.78
N ALA A 103 9.61 -22.24 -12.05
CA ALA A 103 10.75 -21.89 -11.21
C ALA A 103 10.34 -21.31 -9.84
N ASP A 104 9.23 -20.57 -9.79
CA ASP A 104 8.73 -19.92 -8.58
C ASP A 104 7.79 -20.82 -7.75
N ASP A 105 7.44 -22.01 -8.24
CA ASP A 105 6.57 -22.97 -7.55
C ASP A 105 7.30 -23.69 -6.41
N LYS A 106 7.29 -23.08 -5.23
CA LYS A 106 7.92 -23.63 -4.02
C LYS A 106 7.28 -24.93 -3.51
N ALA A 107 6.07 -25.27 -3.95
CA ALA A 107 5.38 -26.50 -3.58
C ALA A 107 5.55 -27.61 -4.63
N GLY A 108 6.12 -27.27 -5.79
CA GLY A 108 6.34 -28.17 -6.91
C GLY A 108 7.61 -29.02 -6.78
N ASP A 109 7.91 -29.76 -7.85
CA ASP A 109 9.10 -30.60 -7.93
C ASP A 109 10.39 -29.73 -7.97
N PRO A 110 11.35 -29.91 -7.04
CA PRO A 110 12.57 -29.12 -6.98
C PRO A 110 13.44 -29.19 -8.25
N GLU A 111 13.44 -30.33 -8.95
CA GLU A 111 14.19 -30.51 -10.20
C GLU A 111 13.55 -29.73 -11.35
N ILE A 112 12.22 -29.72 -11.42
CA ILE A 112 11.49 -28.87 -12.37
C ILE A 112 11.83 -27.40 -12.11
N ALA A 113 11.73 -26.95 -10.86
CA ALA A 113 12.00 -25.57 -10.49
C ALA A 113 13.46 -25.16 -10.82
N TYR A 114 14.42 -26.02 -10.49
CA TYR A 114 15.84 -25.80 -10.78
C TYR A 114 16.11 -25.67 -12.29
N ARG A 115 15.63 -26.62 -13.10
CA ARG A 115 15.84 -26.58 -14.56
C ARG A 115 15.10 -25.46 -15.25
N ALA A 116 13.88 -25.18 -14.79
CA ALA A 116 13.13 -24.03 -15.26
C ALA A 116 13.91 -22.74 -15.01
N GLY A 117 14.52 -22.58 -13.83
CA GLY A 117 15.43 -21.48 -13.52
C GLY A 117 16.65 -21.40 -14.46
N LEU A 118 17.28 -22.54 -14.78
CA LEU A 118 18.42 -22.58 -15.70
C LEU A 118 18.07 -22.18 -17.14
N VAL A 119 17.00 -22.75 -17.68
CA VAL A 119 16.51 -22.42 -19.03
C VAL A 119 16.07 -20.95 -19.07
N LEU A 120 15.34 -20.50 -18.05
CA LEU A 120 14.91 -19.13 -17.92
C LEU A 120 16.10 -18.15 -17.91
N LYS A 121 17.18 -18.46 -17.21
CA LYS A 121 18.41 -17.64 -17.18
C LYS A 121 19.06 -17.51 -18.56
N LYS A 122 18.98 -18.54 -19.40
CA LYS A 122 19.48 -18.48 -20.79
C LYS A 122 18.58 -17.65 -21.70
N LEU A 123 17.26 -17.72 -21.49
CA LEU A 123 16.27 -17.01 -22.30
C LEU A 123 16.14 -15.53 -21.91
N GLN A 124 16.34 -15.18 -20.64
CA GLN A 124 16.25 -13.81 -20.13
C GLN A 124 17.55 -13.02 -20.34
N THR A 125 17.92 -12.81 -21.60
CA THR A 125 19.01 -11.89 -21.94
C THR A 125 18.61 -10.42 -21.78
N VAL A 126 17.30 -10.15 -21.69
CA VAL A 126 16.69 -8.85 -21.42
C VAL A 126 15.58 -8.97 -20.37
N ASP A 127 15.20 -7.85 -19.76
CA ASP A 127 14.05 -7.79 -18.86
C ASP A 127 12.74 -7.78 -19.66
N HIS A 128 12.22 -8.98 -19.95
CA HIS A 128 11.01 -9.17 -20.74
C HIS A 128 9.76 -8.52 -20.13
N ALA A 129 9.70 -8.32 -18.81
CA ALA A 129 8.58 -7.61 -18.20
C ALA A 129 8.59 -6.14 -18.60
N LYS A 130 9.78 -5.50 -18.64
CA LYS A 130 9.93 -4.14 -19.16
C LYS A 130 9.60 -4.04 -20.65
N VAL A 131 9.99 -5.03 -21.44
CA VAL A 131 9.66 -5.09 -22.89
C VAL A 131 8.15 -5.20 -23.08
N SER A 132 7.47 -6.11 -22.37
CA SER A 132 6.01 -6.25 -22.40
C SER A 132 5.31 -4.96 -21.98
N ALA A 133 5.77 -4.32 -20.91
CA ALA A 133 5.24 -3.04 -20.44
C ALA A 133 5.35 -1.94 -21.51
N ALA A 134 6.54 -1.80 -22.13
CA ALA A 134 6.78 -0.84 -23.21
C ALA A 134 5.92 -1.14 -24.46
N ALA A 135 5.78 -2.41 -24.83
CA ALA A 135 4.94 -2.83 -25.96
C ALA A 135 3.45 -2.55 -25.69
N VAL A 136 2.95 -2.81 -24.48
CA VAL A 136 1.58 -2.50 -24.07
C VAL A 136 1.31 -1.00 -24.15
N ARG A 137 2.21 -0.16 -23.63
CA ARG A 137 2.11 1.30 -23.72
C ARG A 137 2.17 1.80 -25.16
N GLY A 138 3.04 1.21 -25.99
CA GLY A 138 3.11 1.50 -27.43
C GLY A 138 1.82 1.15 -28.17
N VAL A 139 1.25 -0.03 -27.92
CA VAL A 139 -0.06 -0.45 -28.47
C VAL A 139 -1.19 0.47 -28.02
N ALA A 140 -1.20 0.88 -26.75
CA ALA A 140 -2.19 1.84 -26.24
C ALA A 140 -2.11 3.21 -26.94
N LYS A 141 -0.89 3.67 -27.24
CA LYS A 141 -0.63 4.94 -27.93
C LYS A 141 -1.01 4.88 -29.41
N LEU A 142 -0.61 3.82 -30.11
CA LEU A 142 -0.76 3.69 -31.56
C LEU A 142 -2.14 3.15 -31.97
N LYS A 143 -2.87 2.51 -31.05
CA LYS A 143 -4.21 1.95 -31.24
C LYS A 143 -4.37 1.11 -32.52
N PRO A 144 -3.47 0.13 -32.80
CA PRO A 144 -3.60 -0.71 -33.99
C PRO A 144 -4.88 -1.54 -33.95
N ALA A 145 -5.40 -1.94 -35.12
CA ALA A 145 -6.60 -2.75 -35.22
C ALA A 145 -6.46 -4.08 -34.44
N GLY A 146 -7.46 -4.40 -33.61
CA GLY A 146 -7.45 -5.60 -32.76
C GLY A 146 -6.62 -5.47 -31.47
N ALA A 147 -6.18 -4.27 -31.10
CA ALA A 147 -5.43 -4.01 -29.87
C ALA A 147 -6.17 -4.51 -28.61
N ALA A 148 -7.44 -4.15 -28.44
CA ALA A 148 -8.21 -4.53 -27.25
C ALA A 148 -8.32 -6.06 -27.09
N ALA A 149 -8.63 -6.77 -28.18
CA ALA A 149 -8.71 -8.24 -28.19
C ALA A 149 -7.38 -8.90 -27.82
N ALA A 150 -6.25 -8.41 -28.36
CA ALA A 150 -4.94 -8.95 -28.05
C ALA A 150 -4.53 -8.69 -26.60
N LEU A 151 -4.79 -7.49 -26.08
CA LEU A 151 -4.48 -7.14 -24.70
C LEU A 151 -5.33 -7.93 -23.69
N LEU A 152 -6.63 -8.13 -23.97
CA LEU A 152 -7.47 -9.06 -23.19
C LEU A 152 -6.90 -10.49 -23.23
N GLY A 153 -6.49 -10.93 -24.42
CA GLY A 153 -5.83 -12.22 -24.64
C GLY A 153 -4.59 -12.40 -23.75
N PHE A 154 -3.73 -11.38 -23.73
CA PHE A 154 -2.45 -11.37 -23.04
C PHE A 154 -2.55 -11.15 -21.52
N LEU A 155 -3.62 -10.50 -21.03
CA LEU A 155 -3.77 -10.15 -19.60
C LEU A 155 -3.54 -11.32 -18.61
N PRO A 156 -4.07 -12.54 -18.82
CA PRO A 156 -3.81 -13.68 -17.93
C PRO A 156 -2.36 -14.19 -17.96
N LEU A 157 -1.59 -13.76 -18.95
CA LEU A 157 -0.21 -14.19 -19.23
C LEU A 157 0.81 -13.07 -18.94
N ALA A 158 0.36 -11.97 -18.34
CA ALA A 158 1.21 -10.84 -18.00
C ALA A 158 2.43 -11.28 -17.17
N ASP A 159 3.60 -10.74 -17.52
CA ASP A 159 4.88 -11.13 -16.91
C ASP A 159 4.98 -10.75 -15.41
N SER A 160 4.17 -9.78 -14.97
CA SER A 160 4.09 -9.29 -13.60
C SER A 160 2.76 -8.56 -13.36
N ASP A 161 2.42 -8.31 -12.09
CA ASP A 161 1.25 -7.50 -11.74
C ASP A 161 1.33 -6.08 -12.32
N ALA A 162 2.54 -5.50 -12.40
CA ALA A 162 2.76 -4.20 -13.02
C ALA A 162 2.39 -4.20 -14.52
N VAL A 163 2.77 -5.26 -15.25
CA VAL A 163 2.37 -5.42 -16.66
C VAL A 163 0.85 -5.62 -16.77
N ALA A 164 0.25 -6.38 -15.85
CA ALA A 164 -1.21 -6.54 -15.82
C ALA A 164 -1.94 -5.21 -15.59
N ASP A 165 -1.40 -4.32 -14.76
CA ASP A 165 -1.92 -2.97 -14.54
C ASP A 165 -1.76 -2.08 -15.77
N ASP A 166 -0.60 -2.11 -16.44
CA ASP A 166 -0.39 -1.43 -17.72
C ASP A 166 -1.41 -1.89 -18.77
N ILE A 167 -1.71 -3.19 -18.83
CA ILE A 167 -2.73 -3.74 -19.75
C ILE A 167 -4.12 -3.20 -19.41
N ARG A 168 -4.52 -3.19 -18.14
CA ARG A 168 -5.83 -2.64 -17.72
C ARG A 168 -5.93 -1.15 -18.06
N ALA A 169 -4.86 -0.39 -17.87
CA ALA A 169 -4.81 1.03 -18.25
C ALA A 169 -4.93 1.21 -19.77
N ALA A 170 -4.20 0.40 -20.55
CA ALA A 170 -4.28 0.40 -22.01
C ALA A 170 -5.70 0.08 -22.52
N LEU A 171 -6.37 -0.92 -21.93
CA LEU A 171 -7.74 -1.30 -22.29
C LEU A 171 -8.74 -0.16 -22.07
N LYS A 172 -8.60 0.65 -21.01
CA LYS A 172 -9.42 1.86 -20.80
C LYS A 172 -9.22 2.86 -21.96
N GLY A 173 -7.98 3.09 -22.38
CA GLY A 173 -7.66 3.99 -23.50
C GLY A 173 -8.16 3.51 -24.88
N LEU A 174 -8.43 2.21 -25.00
CA LEU A 174 -8.93 1.56 -26.21
C LEU A 174 -10.45 1.33 -26.19
N ALA A 175 -11.13 1.65 -25.08
CA ALA A 175 -12.50 1.17 -24.86
C ALA A 175 -13.55 1.77 -25.78
N VAL A 176 -13.27 2.94 -26.35
CA VAL A 176 -14.14 3.62 -27.32
C VAL A 176 -13.36 3.85 -28.61
N GLN A 177 -13.88 3.31 -29.70
CA GLN A 177 -13.35 3.47 -31.06
C GLN A 177 -14.45 4.09 -31.92
N ASN A 178 -14.17 5.22 -32.57
CA ASN A 178 -15.14 5.95 -33.39
C ASN A 178 -16.47 6.24 -32.67
N GLY A 179 -16.41 6.56 -31.38
CA GLY A 179 -17.59 6.91 -30.56
C GLY A 179 -18.45 5.72 -30.11
N LYS A 180 -18.02 4.48 -30.36
CA LYS A 180 -18.70 3.26 -29.90
C LYS A 180 -17.79 2.40 -29.03
N ALA A 181 -18.39 1.61 -28.15
CA ALA A 181 -17.67 0.61 -27.38
C ALA A 181 -16.90 -0.37 -28.28
N ASP A 182 -15.65 -0.68 -27.92
CA ASP A 182 -14.87 -1.67 -28.66
C ASP A 182 -15.56 -3.06 -28.59
N PRO A 183 -15.84 -3.71 -29.74
CA PRO A 183 -16.56 -4.98 -29.75
C PRO A 183 -15.89 -6.10 -28.95
N ALA A 184 -14.56 -6.11 -28.84
CA ALA A 184 -13.85 -7.13 -28.09
C ALA A 184 -14.08 -6.98 -26.57
N LEU A 185 -14.18 -5.75 -26.07
CA LEU A 185 -14.52 -5.50 -24.67
C LEU A 185 -15.98 -5.85 -24.37
N VAL A 186 -16.91 -5.52 -25.26
CA VAL A 186 -18.32 -5.91 -25.12
C VAL A 186 -18.46 -7.44 -25.10
N ALA A 187 -17.77 -8.15 -25.99
CA ALA A 187 -17.74 -9.61 -26.00
C ALA A 187 -17.13 -10.18 -24.70
N ALA A 188 -16.08 -9.55 -24.17
CA ALA A 188 -15.41 -9.98 -22.96
C ALA A 188 -16.27 -9.88 -21.69
N LEU A 189 -17.41 -9.17 -21.71
CA LEU A 189 -18.41 -9.18 -20.63
C LEU A 189 -18.99 -10.58 -20.35
N ALA A 190 -18.86 -11.51 -21.31
CA ALA A 190 -19.26 -12.91 -21.21
C ALA A 190 -18.07 -13.89 -21.21
N ASP A 191 -16.83 -13.40 -21.04
CA ASP A 191 -15.64 -14.27 -21.04
C ASP A 191 -15.68 -15.27 -19.86
N ALA A 192 -15.17 -16.48 -20.08
CA ALA A 192 -15.14 -17.52 -19.05
C ALA A 192 -14.29 -17.11 -17.83
N THR A 193 -13.27 -16.28 -18.02
CA THR A 193 -12.33 -15.87 -16.99
C THR A 193 -12.79 -14.59 -16.26
N PRO A 194 -12.90 -14.61 -14.91
CA PRO A 194 -13.27 -13.41 -14.13
C PRO A 194 -12.31 -12.22 -14.36
N LEU A 195 -11.02 -12.52 -14.60
CA LEU A 195 -9.99 -11.52 -14.87
C LEU A 195 -10.29 -10.67 -16.11
N ARG A 196 -10.70 -11.29 -17.23
CA ARG A 196 -11.02 -10.58 -18.47
C ARG A 196 -12.37 -9.87 -18.38
N ARG A 197 -13.38 -10.49 -17.75
CA ARG A 197 -14.67 -9.83 -17.47
C ARG A 197 -14.47 -8.56 -16.66
N THR A 198 -13.69 -8.64 -15.58
CA THR A 198 -13.32 -7.48 -14.75
C THR A 198 -12.65 -6.40 -15.57
N ALA A 199 -11.66 -6.74 -16.41
CA ALA A 199 -10.98 -5.77 -17.25
C ALA A 199 -11.95 -5.06 -18.21
N ALA A 200 -12.92 -5.79 -18.76
CA ALA A 200 -13.98 -5.22 -19.59
C ALA A 200 -14.92 -4.30 -18.81
N TYR A 201 -15.37 -4.70 -17.60
CA TYR A 201 -16.19 -3.85 -16.73
C TYR A 201 -15.52 -2.51 -16.48
N LEU A 202 -14.26 -2.54 -16.04
CA LEU A 202 -13.51 -1.33 -15.71
C LEU A 202 -13.22 -0.49 -16.96
N ALA A 203 -12.84 -1.12 -18.08
CA ALA A 203 -12.56 -0.41 -19.32
C ALA A 203 -13.79 0.30 -19.90
N LEU A 204 -14.98 -0.31 -19.84
CA LEU A 204 -16.20 0.29 -20.38
C LEU A 204 -16.83 1.31 -19.43
N VAL A 205 -16.58 1.20 -18.12
CA VAL A 205 -17.16 2.09 -17.11
C VAL A 205 -16.23 3.27 -16.79
N GLU A 206 -15.00 3.03 -16.37
CA GLU A 206 -14.13 4.06 -15.80
C GLU A 206 -13.59 5.00 -16.89
N GLY A 207 -13.94 6.29 -16.77
CA GLY A 207 -13.50 7.37 -17.65
C GLY A 207 -12.01 7.71 -17.54
N GLU A 208 -11.56 8.79 -18.19
CA GLU A 208 -10.22 9.31 -17.94
C GLU A 208 -10.14 9.90 -16.54
N PRO A 209 -8.96 9.92 -15.89
CA PRO A 209 -8.80 10.62 -14.62
C PRO A 209 -9.33 12.07 -14.72
N GLY A 210 -10.35 12.41 -13.94
CA GLY A 210 -11.02 13.72 -13.97
C GLY A 210 -12.19 13.87 -14.96
N GLY A 211 -12.44 12.87 -15.81
CA GLY A 211 -13.62 12.82 -16.68
C GLY A 211 -14.89 12.51 -15.88
N LYS A 212 -15.94 13.30 -16.09
CA LYS A 212 -17.28 13.01 -15.53
C LYS A 212 -18.05 12.10 -16.50
N GLY A 213 -18.47 10.93 -16.02
CA GLY A 213 -19.36 10.03 -16.75
C GLY A 213 -18.76 8.69 -17.14
N VAL A 214 -19.62 7.79 -17.62
CA VAL A 214 -19.28 6.45 -18.09
C VAL A 214 -18.48 6.54 -19.38
N ARG A 215 -17.40 5.76 -19.50
CA ARG A 215 -16.52 5.79 -20.69
C ARG A 215 -17.23 5.36 -21.97
N ALA A 216 -17.98 4.27 -21.94
CA ALA A 216 -18.74 3.74 -23.07
C ALA A 216 -20.24 3.67 -22.75
N PRO A 217 -20.99 4.80 -22.83
CA PRO A 217 -22.40 4.85 -22.46
C PRO A 217 -23.29 3.89 -23.25
N ASP A 218 -22.96 3.62 -24.51
CA ASP A 218 -23.68 2.69 -25.40
C ASP A 218 -23.59 1.22 -24.97
N ALA A 219 -22.58 0.86 -24.17
CA ALA A 219 -22.41 -0.48 -23.60
C ALA A 219 -22.87 -0.59 -22.14
N LEU A 220 -23.32 0.50 -21.51
CA LEU A 220 -23.58 0.55 -20.07
C LEU A 220 -24.60 -0.51 -19.61
N ASP A 221 -25.72 -0.67 -20.33
CA ASP A 221 -26.75 -1.66 -19.96
C ASP A 221 -26.22 -3.10 -20.04
N ALA A 222 -25.37 -3.39 -21.04
CA ALA A 222 -24.71 -4.69 -21.14
C ALA A 222 -23.75 -4.94 -19.97
N VAL A 223 -23.00 -3.91 -19.56
CA VAL A 223 -22.13 -3.98 -18.36
C VAL A 223 -22.96 -4.22 -17.10
N LYS A 224 -24.04 -3.45 -16.87
CA LYS A 224 -24.92 -3.62 -15.70
C LYS A 224 -25.45 -5.05 -15.60
N ALA A 225 -25.97 -5.58 -16.72
CA ALA A 225 -26.48 -6.94 -16.79
C ALA A 225 -25.38 -7.98 -16.51
N ALA A 226 -24.19 -7.78 -17.07
CA ALA A 226 -23.05 -8.68 -16.88
C ALA A 226 -22.54 -8.70 -15.43
N VAL A 227 -22.40 -7.53 -14.80
CA VAL A 227 -21.95 -7.41 -13.40
C VAL A 227 -22.94 -8.07 -12.43
N ARG A 228 -24.25 -7.83 -12.59
CA ARG A 228 -25.27 -8.41 -11.70
C ARG A 228 -25.33 -9.93 -11.79
N ARG A 229 -25.14 -10.52 -12.98
CA ARG A 229 -25.14 -11.98 -13.17
C ARG A 229 -23.81 -12.66 -12.86
N ASP A 230 -22.72 -11.92 -12.63
CA ASP A 230 -21.41 -12.52 -12.38
C ASP A 230 -21.44 -13.36 -11.09
N ALA A 231 -21.03 -14.62 -11.21
CA ALA A 231 -21.00 -15.56 -10.09
C ALA A 231 -19.72 -15.42 -9.25
N ASP A 232 -18.66 -14.81 -9.81
CA ASP A 232 -17.42 -14.57 -9.10
C ASP A 232 -17.56 -13.33 -8.19
N PRO A 233 -17.43 -13.47 -6.85
CA PRO A 233 -17.65 -12.36 -5.92
C PRO A 233 -16.71 -11.17 -6.13
N GLU A 234 -15.46 -11.44 -6.53
CA GLU A 234 -14.44 -10.41 -6.74
C GLU A 234 -14.70 -9.62 -8.03
N ALA A 235 -15.03 -10.29 -9.14
CA ALA A 235 -15.38 -9.65 -10.40
C ALA A 235 -16.68 -8.83 -10.27
N LYS A 236 -17.71 -9.40 -9.62
CA LYS A 236 -18.96 -8.70 -9.30
C LYS A 236 -18.69 -7.45 -8.46
N PHE A 237 -17.91 -7.57 -7.39
CA PHE A 237 -17.54 -6.44 -6.55
C PHE A 237 -16.86 -5.33 -7.34
N ARG A 238 -15.83 -5.65 -8.14
CA ARG A 238 -15.10 -4.64 -8.92
C ARG A 238 -16.01 -3.93 -9.92
N GLY A 239 -16.91 -4.66 -10.58
CA GLY A 239 -17.90 -4.07 -11.47
C GLY A 239 -18.85 -3.12 -10.74
N LEU A 240 -19.44 -3.57 -9.62
CA LEU A 240 -20.33 -2.74 -8.79
C LEU A 240 -19.62 -1.50 -8.23
N TRP A 241 -18.38 -1.67 -7.77
CA TRP A 241 -17.57 -0.59 -7.22
C TRP A 241 -17.32 0.51 -8.27
N ALA A 242 -16.92 0.10 -9.48
CA ALA A 242 -16.72 1.02 -10.60
C ALA A 242 -18.02 1.73 -11.00
N LEU A 243 -19.14 1.00 -11.05
CA LEU A 243 -20.46 1.58 -11.33
C LEU A 243 -20.86 2.62 -10.28
N VAL A 244 -20.76 2.31 -8.99
CA VAL A 244 -21.06 3.27 -7.90
C VAL A 244 -20.21 4.53 -7.99
N HIS A 245 -18.90 4.38 -8.17
CA HIS A 245 -17.98 5.52 -8.12
C HIS A 245 -18.06 6.40 -9.38
N THR A 246 -18.40 5.81 -10.53
CA THR A 246 -18.47 6.51 -11.81
C THR A 246 -19.85 7.12 -12.04
N THR A 247 -20.92 6.36 -11.85
CA THR A 247 -22.29 6.80 -12.17
C THR A 247 -22.92 7.60 -11.03
N ARG A 248 -22.45 7.37 -9.79
CA ARG A 248 -23.12 7.85 -8.57
C ARG A 248 -24.59 7.42 -8.49
N ASP A 249 -24.97 6.32 -9.15
CA ASP A 249 -26.31 5.78 -9.06
C ASP A 249 -26.43 4.90 -7.81
N LYS A 250 -27.48 5.19 -7.02
CA LYS A 250 -27.79 4.50 -5.78
C LYS A 250 -28.30 3.08 -6.02
N GLU A 251 -28.72 2.73 -7.24
CA GLU A 251 -29.25 1.40 -7.59
C GLU A 251 -28.27 0.24 -7.33
N TYR A 252 -26.96 0.52 -7.27
CA TYR A 252 -25.91 -0.51 -7.09
C TYR A 252 -25.49 -0.74 -5.63
N VAL A 253 -25.84 0.18 -4.72
CA VAL A 253 -25.47 0.05 -3.30
C VAL A 253 -26.12 -1.17 -2.64
N PRO A 254 -27.40 -1.51 -2.90
CA PRO A 254 -28.00 -2.75 -2.40
C PRO A 254 -27.22 -4.00 -2.83
N ASP A 255 -26.74 -4.05 -4.07
CA ASP A 255 -25.95 -5.17 -4.60
C ASP A 255 -24.58 -5.26 -3.89
N LEU A 256 -23.94 -4.12 -3.58
CA LEU A 256 -22.73 -4.09 -2.75
C LEU A 256 -22.99 -4.57 -1.32
N ILE A 257 -24.07 -4.11 -0.68
CA ILE A 257 -24.46 -4.56 0.66
C ILE A 257 -24.70 -6.07 0.64
N ALA A 258 -25.40 -6.60 -0.35
CA ALA A 258 -25.68 -8.03 -0.49
C ALA A 258 -24.39 -8.87 -0.61
N SER A 259 -23.30 -8.30 -1.11
CA SER A 259 -22.02 -9.01 -1.25
C SER A 259 -21.24 -9.18 0.07
N ILE A 260 -21.56 -8.43 1.13
CA ILE A 260 -20.83 -8.43 2.42
C ILE A 260 -20.49 -9.85 2.94
N PRO A 261 -21.40 -10.84 2.95
CA PRO A 261 -21.10 -12.16 3.52
C PRO A 261 -20.17 -13.03 2.66
N VAL A 262 -20.00 -12.70 1.37
CA VAL A 262 -19.24 -13.52 0.40
C VAL A 262 -17.96 -12.84 -0.08
N LEU A 263 -17.76 -11.56 0.26
CA LEU A 263 -16.53 -10.87 -0.08
C LEU A 263 -15.35 -11.39 0.74
N PRO A 264 -14.16 -11.53 0.12
CA PRO A 264 -12.97 -11.83 0.87
C PRO A 264 -12.66 -10.67 1.83
N ARG A 265 -12.04 -11.00 2.97
CA ARG A 265 -11.71 -10.03 4.03
C ARG A 265 -10.96 -8.79 3.51
N GLY A 266 -10.10 -8.98 2.51
CA GLY A 266 -9.36 -7.91 1.83
C GLY A 266 -10.22 -6.88 1.07
N ARG A 267 -11.51 -7.16 0.85
CA ARG A 267 -12.49 -6.27 0.20
C ARG A 267 -13.49 -5.64 1.17
N LEU A 268 -13.72 -6.29 2.31
CA LEU A 268 -14.74 -5.86 3.26
C LEU A 268 -14.55 -4.43 3.75
N TRP A 269 -13.30 -4.02 3.98
CA TRP A 269 -13.00 -2.66 4.43
C TRP A 269 -13.49 -1.59 3.45
N GLN A 270 -13.53 -1.87 2.14
CA GLN A 270 -13.97 -0.92 1.11
C GLN A 270 -15.47 -0.66 1.23
N VAL A 271 -16.24 -1.74 1.39
CA VAL A 271 -17.68 -1.65 1.60
C VAL A 271 -17.97 -0.98 2.95
N GLU A 272 -17.27 -1.36 4.01
CA GLU A 272 -17.45 -0.77 5.33
C GLU A 272 -17.09 0.73 5.34
N ASP A 273 -15.98 1.14 4.74
CA ASP A 273 -15.60 2.55 4.66
C ASP A 273 -16.61 3.37 3.86
N LEU A 274 -17.06 2.85 2.72
CA LEU A 274 -18.11 3.47 1.92
C LEU A 274 -19.38 3.68 2.75
N LEU A 275 -19.88 2.62 3.39
CA LEU A 275 -21.12 2.68 4.17
C LEU A 275 -21.00 3.63 5.37
N LEU A 276 -19.87 3.63 6.06
CA LEU A 276 -19.61 4.57 7.16
C LEU A 276 -19.47 6.01 6.68
N ARG A 277 -18.94 6.27 5.49
CA ARG A 277 -18.93 7.63 4.92
C ARG A 277 -20.33 8.13 4.60
N LEU A 278 -21.22 7.22 4.18
CA LEU A 278 -22.61 7.55 3.89
C LEU A 278 -23.45 7.71 5.17
N ALA A 279 -23.21 6.90 6.19
CA ALA A 279 -24.02 6.86 7.41
C ALA A 279 -23.46 7.65 8.60
N GLY A 280 -22.16 7.96 8.60
CA GLY A 280 -21.43 8.53 9.73
C GLY A 280 -21.02 7.48 10.78
N GLU A 281 -21.90 6.55 11.10
CA GLU A 281 -21.68 5.49 12.09
C GLU A 281 -22.30 4.15 11.65
N HIS A 282 -21.94 3.07 12.35
CA HIS A 282 -22.57 1.77 12.13
C HIS A 282 -24.04 1.78 12.62
N PRO A 283 -25.00 1.26 11.85
CA PRO A 283 -26.31 0.95 12.41
C PRO A 283 -26.17 -0.15 13.47
N PRO A 284 -27.15 -0.30 14.40
CA PRO A 284 -27.16 -1.41 15.35
C PRO A 284 -27.01 -2.76 14.65
N GLY A 285 -25.99 -3.54 15.04
CA GLY A 285 -25.67 -4.82 14.40
C GLY A 285 -24.93 -4.73 13.06
N GLY A 286 -24.57 -3.52 12.60
CA GLY A 286 -23.91 -3.28 11.31
C GLY A 286 -22.39 -3.47 11.30
N ARG A 287 -21.75 -3.82 12.42
CA ARG A 287 -20.29 -4.04 12.48
C ARG A 287 -19.89 -5.30 11.75
N PHE A 288 -18.79 -5.25 11.01
CA PHE A 288 -18.32 -6.39 10.23
C PHE A 288 -17.54 -7.38 11.10
N GLY A 289 -18.23 -8.44 11.57
CA GLY A 289 -17.66 -9.50 12.40
C GLY A 289 -16.72 -10.45 11.65
N LYS A 290 -16.24 -11.49 12.34
CA LYS A 290 -15.16 -12.38 11.88
C LYS A 290 -15.59 -13.45 10.87
N ASP A 291 -16.85 -13.86 10.88
CA ASP A 291 -17.38 -15.00 10.14
C ASP A 291 -18.59 -14.63 9.29
N ALA A 292 -18.99 -15.55 8.41
CA ALA A 292 -20.08 -15.33 7.45
C ALA A 292 -21.43 -15.06 8.15
N GLU A 293 -21.68 -15.61 9.33
CA GLU A 293 -22.91 -15.36 10.08
C GLU A 293 -22.95 -13.91 10.60
N ALA A 294 -21.88 -13.45 11.23
CA ALA A 294 -21.76 -12.07 11.69
C ALA A 294 -21.82 -11.08 10.52
N LEU A 295 -21.20 -11.41 9.38
CA LEU A 295 -21.29 -10.61 8.16
C LEU A 295 -22.71 -10.61 7.56
N GLY A 296 -23.45 -11.71 7.68
CA GLY A 296 -24.87 -11.80 7.31
C GLY A 296 -25.75 -10.85 8.14
N LYS A 297 -25.52 -10.82 9.46
CA LYS A 297 -26.20 -9.87 10.36
C LYS A 297 -25.87 -8.42 10.01
N ALA A 298 -24.60 -8.14 9.71
CA ALA A 298 -24.17 -6.81 9.27
C ALA A 298 -24.83 -6.40 7.95
N ARG A 299 -24.88 -7.31 6.95
CA ARG A 299 -25.62 -7.09 5.70
C ARG A 299 -27.06 -6.68 5.98
N ASP A 300 -27.77 -7.41 6.83
CA ASP A 300 -29.18 -7.13 7.12
C ASP A 300 -29.38 -5.77 7.79
N ALA A 301 -28.52 -5.44 8.76
CA ALA A 301 -28.55 -4.14 9.41
C ALA A 301 -28.31 -3.00 8.42
N TRP A 302 -27.35 -3.14 7.52
CA TRP A 302 -27.05 -2.14 6.48
C TRP A 302 -28.13 -2.06 5.41
N ALA A 303 -28.72 -3.18 5.00
CA ALA A 303 -29.84 -3.21 4.07
C ALA A 303 -31.07 -2.50 4.67
N ALA A 304 -31.37 -2.77 5.95
CA ALA A 304 -32.45 -2.10 6.67
C ALA A 304 -32.18 -0.60 6.86
N TRP A 305 -30.93 -0.20 7.12
CA TRP A 305 -30.55 1.20 7.17
C TRP A 305 -30.74 1.89 5.81
N TRP A 306 -30.26 1.27 4.73
CA TRP A 306 -30.38 1.81 3.37
C TRP A 306 -31.84 2.02 2.95
N ALA A 307 -32.72 1.07 3.29
CA ALA A 307 -34.15 1.14 2.98
C ALA A 307 -34.88 2.35 3.61
N LYS A 308 -34.36 2.94 4.70
CA LYS A 308 -34.99 4.07 5.41
C LYS A 308 -34.80 5.44 4.75
N GLY A 309 -34.07 5.53 3.65
CA GLY A 309 -33.93 6.81 2.95
C GLY A 309 -32.77 6.91 1.96
N GLY A 310 -31.85 5.94 1.93
CA GLY A 310 -30.62 5.99 1.13
C GLY A 310 -29.82 7.28 1.32
N VAL A 311 -28.75 7.44 0.56
CA VAL A 311 -27.99 8.70 0.49
C VAL A 311 -27.88 9.13 -0.97
N ASP A 312 -27.99 10.43 -1.22
CA ASP A 312 -27.73 11.02 -2.52
C ASP A 312 -26.21 10.96 -2.82
N LEU A 313 -25.80 9.92 -3.55
CA LEU A 313 -24.39 9.68 -3.89
C LEU A 313 -23.78 10.77 -4.79
N THR A 314 -24.61 11.59 -5.45
CA THR A 314 -24.13 12.72 -6.26
C THR A 314 -23.58 13.85 -5.39
N LYS A 315 -23.98 13.91 -4.11
CA LYS A 315 -23.52 14.89 -3.12
C LYS A 315 -22.53 14.30 -2.10
N ALA A 316 -22.33 12.99 -2.11
CA ALA A 316 -21.45 12.29 -1.17
C ALA A 316 -19.96 12.38 -1.56
N ASP A 317 -19.10 12.59 -0.57
CA ASP A 317 -17.65 12.38 -0.72
C ASP A 317 -17.32 10.89 -0.61
N LEU A 318 -17.05 10.28 -1.77
CA LEU A 318 -16.68 8.87 -1.89
C LEU A 318 -15.17 8.65 -1.98
N THR A 319 -14.35 9.68 -1.79
CA THR A 319 -12.90 9.50 -1.69
C THR A 319 -12.63 8.54 -0.55
N PRO A 320 -11.93 7.40 -0.66
CA PRO A 320 -11.75 6.50 0.49
C PRO A 320 -11.03 7.17 1.67
N ARG A 321 -11.39 6.89 2.93
CA ARG A 321 -10.61 7.34 4.12
C ARG A 321 -9.34 6.52 4.29
N VAL A 322 -9.38 5.29 3.80
CA VAL A 322 -8.29 4.33 3.85
C VAL A 322 -8.01 3.80 2.44
N LEU A 323 -6.75 3.49 2.16
CA LEU A 323 -6.23 2.96 0.90
C LEU A 323 -6.27 1.43 0.85
N GLY A 324 -6.51 0.78 2.00
CA GLY A 324 -6.43 -0.67 2.14
C GLY A 324 -5.00 -1.19 2.14
N LEU A 325 -4.03 -0.31 2.37
CA LEU A 325 -2.63 -0.68 2.47
C LEU A 325 -2.32 -1.02 3.92
N THR A 326 -1.63 -2.14 4.14
CA THR A 326 -1.15 -2.52 5.47
C THR A 326 0.37 -2.47 5.48
N ASP A 327 0.95 -1.48 6.15
CA ASP A 327 2.39 -1.36 6.31
C ASP A 327 2.85 -2.21 7.48
N VAL A 328 3.93 -2.96 7.29
CA VAL A 328 4.42 -3.95 8.23
C VAL A 328 5.91 -3.77 8.43
N LEU A 329 6.32 -3.79 9.70
CA LEU A 329 7.70 -4.00 10.11
C LEU A 329 7.76 -5.31 10.89
N VAL A 330 8.53 -6.25 10.38
CA VAL A 330 8.80 -7.51 11.08
C VAL A 330 10.25 -7.59 11.49
N GLN A 331 10.50 -8.35 12.53
CA GLN A 331 11.82 -8.50 13.12
C GLN A 331 12.03 -9.87 13.74
N ASN A 332 13.29 -10.29 13.82
CA ASN A 332 13.68 -11.45 14.61
C ASN A 332 13.77 -11.05 16.09
N PRO A 333 13.08 -11.75 17.02
CA PRO A 333 13.21 -11.54 18.46
C PRO A 333 14.65 -11.67 19.00
N ALA A 334 15.53 -12.41 18.31
CA ALA A 334 16.95 -12.60 18.66
C ALA A 334 17.89 -11.52 18.11
N PHE A 335 17.34 -10.43 17.54
CA PHE A 335 18.04 -9.29 16.94
C PHE A 335 18.83 -9.60 15.65
N GLY A 336 18.82 -8.66 14.70
CA GLY A 336 19.68 -8.69 13.49
C GLY A 336 18.96 -8.88 12.16
N GLN A 337 17.75 -9.45 12.15
CA GLN A 337 16.90 -9.47 10.96
C GLN A 337 15.67 -8.60 11.17
N TYR A 338 15.42 -7.72 10.21
CA TYR A 338 14.28 -6.82 10.17
C TYR A 338 13.92 -6.59 8.73
N THR A 339 12.64 -6.41 8.42
CA THR A 339 12.25 -6.00 7.08
C THR A 339 10.96 -5.19 7.13
N THR A 340 10.85 -4.28 6.19
CA THR A 340 9.77 -3.30 6.09
C THR A 340 9.11 -3.45 4.72
N TYR A 341 7.80 -3.65 4.70
CA TYR A 341 7.03 -3.85 3.48
C TYR A 341 5.59 -3.37 3.62
N THR A 342 4.89 -3.22 2.50
CA THR A 342 3.47 -2.85 2.44
C THR A 342 2.71 -3.95 1.73
N LEU A 343 1.59 -4.34 2.32
CA LEU A 343 0.63 -5.27 1.75
C LEU A 343 -0.52 -4.49 1.11
N GLY A 344 -0.97 -4.95 -0.05
CA GLY A 344 -2.16 -4.46 -0.72
C GLY A 344 -3.45 -4.94 -0.05
N PRO A 345 -4.61 -4.50 -0.57
CA PRO A 345 -5.91 -4.95 -0.07
C PRO A 345 -6.10 -6.46 -0.11
N ASP A 346 -5.46 -7.15 -1.06
CA ASP A 346 -5.49 -8.60 -1.21
C ASP A 346 -4.44 -9.33 -0.33
N MET A 347 -3.81 -8.60 0.60
CA MET A 347 -2.76 -9.09 1.49
C MET A 347 -1.48 -9.56 0.79
N LYS A 348 -1.31 -9.25 -0.50
CA LYS A 348 -0.06 -9.48 -1.21
C LYS A 348 0.88 -8.31 -1.05
N GLU A 349 2.17 -8.58 -1.04
CA GLU A 349 3.19 -7.53 -1.00
C GLU A 349 3.14 -6.68 -2.26
N VAL A 350 2.99 -5.36 -2.08
CA VAL A 350 3.01 -4.37 -3.17
C VAL A 350 4.28 -3.52 -3.14
N TRP A 351 5.03 -3.56 -2.04
CA TRP A 351 6.26 -2.80 -1.87
C TRP A 351 7.11 -3.36 -0.73
N ARG A 352 8.44 -3.27 -0.85
CA ARG A 352 9.41 -3.65 0.17
C ARG A 352 10.64 -2.77 0.14
N LEU A 353 11.14 -2.41 1.32
CA LEU A 353 12.43 -1.76 1.49
C LEU A 353 13.55 -2.81 1.51
N LYS A 354 14.62 -2.58 0.75
CA LYS A 354 15.75 -3.54 0.70
C LYS A 354 16.49 -3.58 2.03
N GLN A 355 17.16 -4.70 2.28
CA GLN A 355 17.85 -4.93 3.56
C GLN A 355 18.97 -3.92 3.82
N ASP A 356 19.77 -3.63 2.79
CA ASP A 356 20.88 -2.67 2.80
C ASP A 356 20.42 -1.21 2.93
N GLN A 357 19.13 -0.95 2.70
CA GLN A 357 18.55 0.38 2.83
C GLN A 357 18.09 0.68 4.26
N GLN A 358 18.00 -0.27 5.17
CA GLN A 358 17.44 -0.03 6.51
C GLN A 358 18.35 -0.56 7.62
N THR A 359 18.33 0.09 8.78
CA THR A 359 19.21 -0.27 9.90
C THR A 359 18.49 -0.19 11.24
N MET A 360 18.04 -1.35 11.73
CA MET A 360 17.18 -1.48 12.92
C MET A 360 16.02 -0.47 12.91
N PRO A 361 15.11 -0.55 11.91
CA PRO A 361 13.93 0.29 11.90
C PRO A 361 13.06 -0.06 13.12
N THR A 362 12.44 0.97 13.71
CA THR A 362 11.60 0.85 14.91
C THR A 362 10.24 1.50 14.74
N ASP A 363 10.09 2.38 13.75
CA ASP A 363 8.80 2.92 13.34
C ASP A 363 8.82 3.32 11.86
N LEU A 364 7.65 3.35 11.23
CA LEU A 364 7.46 3.76 9.85
C LEU A 364 6.16 4.54 9.67
N ARG A 365 6.19 5.59 8.84
CA ARG A 365 4.99 6.31 8.40
C ARG A 365 5.11 6.75 6.96
N TRP A 366 4.11 6.46 6.16
CA TRP A 366 3.97 7.09 4.85
C TRP A 366 3.38 8.49 5.01
N LEU A 367 4.03 9.46 4.38
CA LEU A 367 3.61 10.84 4.33
C LEU A 367 2.58 11.04 3.21
N ALA A 368 1.77 12.10 3.31
CA ALA A 368 0.82 12.48 2.25
C ALA A 368 1.49 12.73 0.89
N SER A 369 2.79 13.07 0.89
CA SER A 369 3.62 13.19 -0.31
C SER A 369 3.91 11.85 -1.01
N GLY A 370 3.56 10.71 -0.40
CA GLY A 370 3.92 9.38 -0.90
C GLY A 370 5.35 8.95 -0.56
N ARG A 371 6.05 9.68 0.32
CA ARG A 371 7.37 9.34 0.85
C ARG A 371 7.29 8.62 2.19
N LEU A 372 8.29 7.82 2.50
CA LEU A 372 8.40 7.05 3.73
C LEU A 372 9.25 7.80 4.76
N LEU A 373 8.68 8.08 5.94
CA LEU A 373 9.42 8.48 7.12
C LEU A 373 9.76 7.23 7.93
N LEU A 374 11.06 6.95 8.10
CA LEU A 374 11.57 5.75 8.77
C LEU A 374 12.40 6.14 9.99
N THR A 375 12.05 5.60 11.16
CA THR A 375 12.77 5.80 12.42
C THR A 375 13.70 4.62 12.66
N GLU A 376 15.00 4.89 12.81
CA GLU A 376 16.05 3.87 12.87
C GLU A 376 16.89 4.06 14.15
N GLN A 377 17.06 2.97 14.90
CA GLN A 377 17.87 3.00 16.12
C GLN A 377 19.36 3.15 15.79
N ASN A 378 19.83 2.39 14.82
CA ASN A 378 21.22 2.48 14.42
C ASN A 378 21.48 3.85 13.78
N TYR A 379 22.60 4.46 14.16
CA TYR A 379 22.97 5.83 13.81
C TYR A 379 22.04 6.92 14.35
N ASN A 380 21.12 6.60 15.28
CA ASN A 380 20.21 7.56 15.93
C ASN A 380 19.52 8.51 14.94
N ARG A 381 18.86 7.95 13.92
CA ARG A 381 18.39 8.74 12.78
C ARG A 381 16.91 8.54 12.44
N VAL A 382 16.36 9.55 11.79
CA VAL A 382 15.07 9.49 11.11
C VAL A 382 15.31 9.91 9.67
N THR A 383 14.77 9.17 8.71
CA THR A 383 14.97 9.44 7.28
C THR A 383 13.63 9.58 6.56
N GLU A 384 13.52 10.57 5.69
CA GLU A 384 12.45 10.65 4.69
C GLU A 384 13.00 10.09 3.38
N ARG A 385 12.27 9.14 2.78
CA ARG A 385 12.73 8.34 1.65
C ARG A 385 11.71 8.29 0.53
N GLU A 386 12.22 8.21 -0.69
CA GLU A 386 11.42 7.81 -1.84
C GLU A 386 11.01 6.33 -1.74
N LYS A 387 10.02 5.93 -2.55
CA LYS A 387 9.62 4.51 -2.67
C LYS A 387 10.78 3.60 -3.12
N THR A 388 11.78 4.15 -3.81
CA THR A 388 12.99 3.41 -4.21
C THR A 388 13.93 3.11 -3.04
N GLY A 389 13.70 3.73 -1.87
CA GLY A 389 14.55 3.68 -0.69
C GLY A 389 15.61 4.78 -0.63
N ALA A 390 15.72 5.61 -1.67
CA ALA A 390 16.62 6.77 -1.71
C ALA A 390 16.27 7.78 -0.61
N VAL A 391 17.27 8.25 0.14
CA VAL A 391 17.09 9.20 1.24
C VAL A 391 16.99 10.61 0.68
N VAL A 392 15.89 11.30 0.99
CA VAL A 392 15.60 12.69 0.59
C VAL A 392 15.99 13.67 1.68
N SER A 393 15.59 13.35 2.91
CA SER A 393 15.86 14.19 4.08
C SER A 393 16.29 13.33 5.26
N THR A 394 17.11 13.89 6.16
CA THR A 394 17.60 13.17 7.34
C THR A 394 17.54 14.03 8.60
N TYR A 395 17.23 13.38 9.72
CA TYR A 395 17.54 13.80 11.07
C TYR A 395 18.58 12.84 11.63
N SER A 396 19.65 13.36 12.21
CA SER A 396 20.62 12.58 12.98
C SER A 396 20.80 13.25 14.33
N GLY A 397 20.59 12.49 15.42
CA GLY A 397 20.61 13.01 16.78
C GLY A 397 21.57 12.27 17.71
N ASN A 398 21.75 12.81 18.91
CA ASN A 398 22.61 12.22 19.95
C ASN A 398 21.83 11.30 20.91
N SER A 399 20.55 11.08 20.63
CA SER A 399 19.66 10.19 21.39
C SER A 399 18.94 9.27 20.41
N PRO A 400 18.81 7.96 20.71
CA PRO A 400 18.04 7.05 19.87
C PRO A 400 16.59 7.55 19.71
N PRO A 401 16.09 7.74 18.48
CA PRO A 401 14.71 8.12 18.25
C PRO A 401 13.78 6.94 18.54
N CYS A 402 12.59 7.23 19.06
CA CYS A 402 11.51 6.27 19.30
C CYS A 402 10.43 6.39 18.22
N THR A 403 9.99 7.62 17.96
CA THR A 403 8.98 7.95 16.96
C THR A 403 9.32 9.28 16.29
N ALA A 404 8.79 9.48 15.08
CA ALA A 404 8.86 10.76 14.41
C ALA A 404 7.56 11.02 13.62
N GLU A 405 7.11 12.27 13.64
CA GLU A 405 5.88 12.69 12.97
C GLU A 405 6.12 13.96 12.14
N PRO A 406 5.57 14.05 10.92
CA PRO A 406 5.62 15.29 10.14
C PRO A 406 4.75 16.37 10.79
N LEU A 407 5.21 17.62 10.73
CA LEU A 407 4.45 18.80 11.12
C LEU A 407 3.93 19.54 9.86
N PRO A 408 2.80 20.26 9.96
CA PRO A 408 2.23 21.00 8.82
C PRO A 408 3.18 22.01 8.16
N ASN A 409 4.15 22.54 8.90
CA ASN A 409 5.17 23.48 8.41
C ASN A 409 6.34 22.79 7.68
N GLY A 410 6.33 21.45 7.55
CA GLY A 410 7.40 20.67 6.92
C GLY A 410 8.55 20.28 7.86
N ASN A 411 8.53 20.72 9.13
CA ASN A 411 9.43 20.21 10.17
C ASN A 411 8.96 18.84 10.65
N TRP A 412 9.78 18.16 11.45
CA TRP A 412 9.42 16.91 12.11
C TRP A 412 9.41 17.10 13.63
N LEU A 413 8.43 16.49 14.29
CA LEU A 413 8.53 16.21 15.72
C LEU A 413 9.26 14.87 15.88
N VAL A 414 10.38 14.87 16.58
CA VAL A 414 11.14 13.67 16.93
C VAL A 414 11.06 13.45 18.43
N VAL A 415 10.57 12.27 18.82
CA VAL A 415 10.61 11.80 20.20
C VAL A 415 11.73 10.80 20.32
N ALA A 416 12.70 11.07 21.20
CA ALA A 416 13.88 10.26 21.44
C ALA A 416 14.01 9.90 22.92
N ARG A 417 14.87 8.92 23.23
CA ARG A 417 15.05 8.39 24.60
C ARG A 417 15.27 9.45 25.69
N SER A 418 15.93 10.57 25.36
CA SER A 418 16.22 11.65 26.32
C SER A 418 15.63 13.02 25.95
N MET A 419 14.87 13.12 24.87
CA MET A 419 14.38 14.42 24.40
C MET A 419 13.16 14.32 23.50
N VAL A 420 12.42 15.42 23.42
CA VAL A 420 11.43 15.70 22.38
C VAL A 420 11.89 16.95 21.64
N ALA A 421 11.87 16.95 20.31
CA ALA A 421 12.26 18.13 19.54
C ALA A 421 11.44 18.33 18.28
N GLU A 422 11.18 19.59 17.96
CA GLU A 422 10.84 20.00 16.60
C GLU A 422 12.15 20.29 15.85
N VAL A 423 12.31 19.65 14.70
CA VAL A 423 13.52 19.73 13.89
C VAL A 423 13.18 20.06 12.45
N LYS A 424 13.99 20.92 11.84
CA LYS A 424 14.03 21.04 10.39
C LYS A 424 14.97 19.95 9.87
N PRO A 425 14.48 18.97 9.09
CA PRO A 425 15.31 17.90 8.59
C PRO A 425 16.33 18.43 7.58
N GLY A 426 17.51 17.83 7.57
CA GLY A 426 18.57 18.14 6.61
C GLY A 426 18.19 17.62 5.22
N ARG A 427 18.48 18.39 4.16
CA ARG A 427 18.21 18.04 2.75
C ARG A 427 19.44 18.26 1.90
N GLY A 428 19.70 17.38 0.93
CA GLY A 428 20.83 17.53 0.00
C GLY A 428 22.20 17.68 0.68
N GLY A 429 22.40 17.00 1.81
CA GLY A 429 23.62 17.09 2.62
C GLY A 429 23.65 18.24 3.64
N ALA A 430 22.67 19.16 3.63
CA ALA A 430 22.56 20.17 4.68
C ALA A 430 22.29 19.51 6.05
N PRO A 431 22.85 20.04 7.15
CA PRO A 431 22.64 19.49 8.48
C PRO A 431 21.21 19.72 8.98
N THR A 432 20.75 18.85 9.86
CA THR A 432 19.55 19.05 10.66
C THR A 432 19.67 20.32 11.51
N SER A 433 18.58 21.09 11.63
CA SER A 433 18.48 22.20 12.60
C SER A 433 17.43 21.87 13.65
N VAL A 434 17.77 21.99 14.94
CA VAL A 434 16.80 21.89 16.04
C VAL A 434 16.11 23.24 16.17
N VAL A 435 14.79 23.28 15.99
CA VAL A 435 13.98 24.51 16.12
C VAL A 435 13.69 24.79 17.59
N LYS A 436 13.25 23.76 18.30
CA LYS A 436 13.02 23.77 19.76
C LYS A 436 13.12 22.35 20.29
N SER A 437 13.51 22.22 21.55
CA SER A 437 13.62 20.92 22.21
C SER A 437 13.27 20.99 23.69
N PHE A 438 12.79 19.86 24.19
CA PHE A 438 12.68 19.53 25.59
C PHE A 438 13.67 18.40 25.88
N THR A 439 14.54 18.61 26.86
CA THR A 439 15.43 17.56 27.37
C THR A 439 14.81 16.97 28.64
N ARG A 440 14.68 15.64 28.68
CA ARG A 440 14.12 14.93 29.82
C ARG A 440 15.02 15.09 31.05
N PRO A 441 14.51 15.66 32.17
CA PRO A 441 15.28 15.72 33.41
C PRO A 441 15.51 14.30 33.97
N PRO A 442 16.65 14.05 34.65
CA PRO A 442 16.88 12.82 35.38
C PRO A 442 15.72 12.50 36.35
N PRO A 443 15.30 11.23 36.46
CA PRO A 443 14.30 10.86 37.45
C PRO A 443 14.85 11.05 38.87
N PRO A 444 13.99 11.27 39.89
CA PRO A 444 14.43 11.55 41.26
C PRO A 444 15.34 10.48 41.88
N ASN A 445 15.23 9.23 41.41
CA ASN A 445 16.03 8.10 41.85
C ASN A 445 17.38 7.93 41.11
N GLN A 446 17.69 8.79 40.12
CA GLN A 446 18.99 8.87 39.45
C GLN A 446 19.43 10.33 39.24
N PRO A 447 19.66 11.11 40.31
CA PRO A 447 20.07 12.51 40.21
C PRO A 447 21.47 12.64 39.56
N GLY A 448 21.59 13.52 38.55
CA GLY A 448 22.87 13.88 37.91
C GLY A 448 23.16 13.26 36.53
N GLY A 449 22.30 12.38 36.02
CA GLY A 449 22.44 11.77 34.69
C GLY A 449 21.49 12.32 33.62
N MET A 450 21.73 12.01 32.35
CA MET A 450 20.71 12.14 31.29
C MET A 450 19.69 11.01 31.46
N ALA A 451 18.41 11.33 31.50
CA ALA A 451 17.35 10.32 31.49
C ALA A 451 17.22 9.73 30.07
N TYR A 452 17.45 8.43 29.93
CA TYR A 452 17.17 7.67 28.70
C TYR A 452 15.92 6.81 28.88
N ASP A 453 14.90 7.34 29.55
CA ASP A 453 13.71 6.59 29.98
C ASP A 453 12.47 6.84 29.13
N ILE A 454 12.47 7.80 28.21
CA ILE A 454 11.37 7.99 27.24
C ILE A 454 11.29 6.75 26.35
N VAL A 455 10.10 6.19 26.21
CA VAL A 455 9.86 4.98 25.42
C VAL A 455 9.09 5.26 24.13
N THR A 456 8.28 6.31 24.11
CA THR A 456 7.46 6.72 22.96
C THR A 456 6.79 8.09 23.20
N GLY A 457 6.18 8.65 22.17
CA GLY A 457 5.39 9.88 22.25
C GLY A 457 4.73 10.25 20.91
N ALA A 458 3.72 11.11 20.97
CA ALA A 458 2.90 11.51 19.82
C ALA A 458 2.23 12.87 20.08
N ARG A 459 1.74 13.50 19.02
CA ARG A 459 0.93 14.73 19.13
C ARG A 459 -0.51 14.41 19.49
N LEU A 460 -1.08 15.24 20.36
CA LEU A 460 -2.52 15.29 20.65
C LEU A 460 -3.23 16.22 19.64
N PRO A 461 -4.54 16.02 19.36
CA PRO A 461 -5.30 16.86 18.44
C PRO A 461 -5.31 18.34 18.82
N ASN A 462 -5.17 18.66 20.12
CA ASN A 462 -5.10 20.02 20.63
C ASN A 462 -3.72 20.69 20.44
N GLY A 463 -2.76 20.02 19.80
CA GLY A 463 -1.42 20.54 19.51
C GLY A 463 -0.35 20.20 20.54
N GLU A 464 -0.73 19.70 21.72
CA GLU A 464 0.21 19.24 22.73
C GLU A 464 0.95 17.96 22.30
N VAL A 465 2.05 17.64 22.97
CA VAL A 465 2.79 16.39 22.80
C VAL A 465 2.67 15.56 24.07
N VAL A 466 2.22 14.32 23.94
CA VAL A 466 2.33 13.34 25.03
C VAL A 466 3.60 12.51 24.84
N TYR A 467 4.32 12.25 25.94
CA TYR A 467 5.40 11.28 25.96
C TYR A 467 5.30 10.37 27.17
N LEU A 468 5.73 9.12 26.99
CA LEU A 468 5.71 8.08 28.01
C LEU A 468 7.13 7.72 28.43
N THR A 469 7.31 7.34 29.69
CA THR A 469 8.59 6.84 30.22
C THR A 469 8.47 5.45 30.83
N SER A 470 9.60 4.76 30.99
CA SER A 470 9.67 3.43 31.65
C SER A 470 9.83 3.51 33.17
N THR A 471 9.86 4.71 33.74
CA THR A 471 10.12 4.97 35.15
C THR A 471 8.96 4.52 36.05
N ILE A 472 9.30 4.14 37.28
CA ILE A 472 8.32 3.85 38.34
C ILE A 472 7.89 5.18 38.98
N GLY A 473 6.59 5.47 38.99
CA GLY A 473 6.04 6.77 39.36
C GLY A 473 5.42 7.47 38.14
N PRO A 474 5.33 8.81 38.12
CA PRO A 474 4.79 9.52 36.98
C PRO A 474 5.54 9.19 35.69
N ASN A 475 4.80 8.71 34.70
CA ASN A 475 5.33 8.13 33.46
C ASN A 475 4.51 8.49 32.22
N LEU A 476 3.47 9.31 32.38
CA LEU A 476 2.80 10.01 31.29
C LEU A 476 2.94 11.52 31.52
N PHE A 477 3.49 12.21 30.53
CA PHE A 477 3.77 13.63 30.58
C PHE A 477 3.23 14.32 29.33
N ARG A 478 2.89 15.60 29.46
CA ARG A 478 2.41 16.43 28.36
C ARG A 478 3.28 17.67 28.21
N LEU A 479 3.51 18.07 26.97
CA LEU A 479 4.21 19.29 26.59
C LEU A 479 3.28 20.17 25.76
N ASP A 480 3.34 21.48 25.95
CA ASP A 480 2.66 22.44 25.09
C ASP A 480 3.32 22.54 23.69
N GLU A 481 2.77 23.41 22.85
CA GLU A 481 3.31 23.68 21.52
C GLU A 481 4.75 24.23 21.53
N ASN A 482 5.23 24.76 22.67
CA ASN A 482 6.59 25.26 22.87
C ASN A 482 7.51 24.21 23.52
N LEU A 483 7.04 22.96 23.63
CA LEU A 483 7.70 21.85 24.30
C LEU A 483 7.97 22.09 25.79
N LYS A 484 7.14 22.91 26.47
CA LYS A 484 7.18 23.08 27.92
C LYS A 484 6.21 22.13 28.59
N GLN A 485 6.62 21.53 29.71
CA GLN A 485 5.75 20.61 30.43
C GLN A 485 4.49 21.32 30.94
N VAL A 486 3.33 20.72 30.69
CA VAL A 486 2.02 21.20 31.12
C VAL A 486 1.21 20.09 31.77
N GLY A 487 0.24 20.48 32.59
CA GLY A 487 -0.60 19.56 33.34
C GLY A 487 0.15 18.81 34.45
N THR A 488 -0.61 18.02 35.21
CA THR A 488 -0.06 17.13 36.23
C THR A 488 0.39 15.82 35.57
N PRO A 489 1.66 15.39 35.74
CA PRO A 489 2.11 14.09 35.26
C PRO A 489 1.29 12.94 35.85
N GLN A 490 0.92 11.97 35.02
CA GLN A 490 0.10 10.83 35.43
C GLN A 490 0.95 9.57 35.62
N THR A 491 0.46 8.65 36.46
CA THR A 491 1.10 7.36 36.72
C THR A 491 0.25 6.24 36.12
N LEU A 492 0.76 5.66 35.04
CA LEU A 492 0.20 4.48 34.38
C LEU A 492 0.96 3.21 34.82
N PRO A 493 0.41 2.01 34.53
CA PRO A 493 1.18 0.77 34.66
C PRO A 493 2.51 0.84 33.91
N ARG A 494 3.53 0.17 34.45
CA ARG A 494 4.92 0.24 33.96
C ARG A 494 5.03 -0.16 32.48
N PHE A 495 5.87 0.57 31.73
CA PHE A 495 6.25 0.27 30.35
C PHE A 495 7.61 -0.43 30.28
N PHE A 496 7.81 -1.26 29.26
CA PHE A 496 9.14 -1.80 28.96
C PHE A 496 10.10 -0.68 28.57
N ASN A 497 11.33 -0.74 29.06
CA ASN A 497 12.37 0.23 28.74
C ASN A 497 12.96 -0.02 27.34
N THR A 498 12.15 0.19 26.30
CA THR A 498 12.48 -0.03 24.89
C THR A 498 11.86 1.09 24.03
N VAL A 499 12.40 1.31 22.83
CA VAL A 499 11.80 2.24 21.85
C VAL A 499 10.62 1.61 21.09
N MET A 500 10.35 0.33 21.35
CA MET A 500 9.32 -0.43 20.65
C MET A 500 7.93 -0.31 21.27
N VAL A 501 7.75 0.56 22.27
CA VAL A 501 6.42 0.82 22.84
C VAL A 501 5.59 1.62 21.83
N GLY A 502 4.54 1.01 21.32
CA GLY A 502 3.59 1.67 20.43
C GLY A 502 2.52 2.43 21.18
N ILE A 503 2.17 3.60 20.67
CA ILE A 503 0.98 4.34 21.07
C ILE A 503 0.21 4.80 19.84
N ASP A 504 -1.05 5.12 20.04
CA ASP A 504 -1.87 5.85 19.08
C ASP A 504 -2.70 6.91 19.81
N VAL A 505 -3.03 7.99 19.11
CA VAL A 505 -3.88 9.05 19.63
C VAL A 505 -5.11 9.16 18.74
N THR A 506 -6.28 8.91 19.32
CA THR A 506 -7.54 8.96 18.58
C THR A 506 -7.91 10.40 18.23
N PRO A 507 -8.80 10.63 17.23
CA PRO A 507 -9.31 11.96 16.94
C PRO A 507 -10.00 12.64 18.13
N ALA A 508 -10.55 11.86 19.07
CA ALA A 508 -11.13 12.35 20.32
C ALA A 508 -10.08 12.68 21.41
N GLY A 509 -8.79 12.54 21.11
CA GLY A 509 -7.69 12.83 22.03
C GLY A 509 -7.43 11.75 23.08
N LYS A 510 -7.96 10.52 22.90
CA LYS A 510 -7.65 9.39 23.78
C LYS A 510 -6.33 8.75 23.37
N LEU A 511 -5.56 8.27 24.36
CA LEU A 511 -4.26 7.64 24.17
C LEU A 511 -4.40 6.12 24.27
N LEU A 512 -4.15 5.37 23.20
CA LEU A 512 -3.91 3.93 23.29
C LEU A 512 -2.43 3.68 23.56
N ALA A 513 -2.11 2.82 24.52
CA ALA A 513 -0.73 2.49 24.86
C ALA A 513 -0.52 0.98 25.02
N CYS A 514 0.56 0.49 24.42
CA CYS A 514 1.03 -0.87 24.57
C CYS A 514 1.80 -1.05 25.90
N HIS A 515 1.29 -1.91 26.78
CA HIS A 515 2.00 -2.41 27.95
C HIS A 515 2.62 -3.78 27.66
N GLN A 516 3.21 -4.42 28.68
CA GLN A 516 3.84 -5.74 28.54
C GLN A 516 2.87 -6.87 28.16
N ASP A 517 1.61 -6.79 28.57
CA ASP A 517 0.62 -7.88 28.52
C ASP A 517 -0.75 -7.44 27.98
N LYS A 518 -0.87 -6.18 27.55
CA LYS A 518 -2.14 -5.58 27.11
C LYS A 518 -1.94 -4.27 26.37
N VAL A 519 -2.98 -3.86 25.65
CA VAL A 519 -3.19 -2.50 25.17
C VAL A 519 -4.27 -1.86 26.03
N VAL A 520 -4.07 -0.61 26.44
CA VAL A 520 -5.06 0.14 27.23
C VAL A 520 -5.25 1.53 26.64
N GLU A 521 -6.51 1.97 26.56
CA GLU A 521 -6.89 3.33 26.24
C GLU A 521 -6.97 4.17 27.52
N TYR A 522 -6.41 5.37 27.49
CA TYR A 522 -6.39 6.33 28.59
C TYR A 522 -6.92 7.70 28.15
N ASP A 523 -7.49 8.42 29.10
CA ASP A 523 -7.56 9.87 29.00
C ASP A 523 -6.19 10.47 29.39
N PRO A 524 -5.52 11.23 28.52
CA PRO A 524 -4.19 11.76 28.81
C PRO A 524 -4.20 12.91 29.85
N ALA A 525 -5.35 13.47 30.21
CA ALA A 525 -5.44 14.55 31.20
C ALA A 525 -5.39 14.02 32.64
N ASP A 526 -6.07 12.91 32.92
CA ASP A 526 -6.20 12.36 34.28
C ASP A 526 -5.68 10.91 34.40
N GLY A 527 -5.21 10.31 33.30
CA GLY A 527 -4.69 8.94 33.28
C GLY A 527 -5.75 7.87 33.45
N LYS A 528 -7.05 8.21 33.36
CA LYS A 528 -8.14 7.26 33.56
C LYS A 528 -8.18 6.23 32.44
N ALA A 529 -8.11 4.96 32.82
CA ALA A 529 -8.20 3.83 31.89
C ALA A 529 -9.64 3.63 31.37
N GLY A 530 -9.76 3.25 30.10
CA GLY A 530 -11.00 2.94 29.40
C GLY A 530 -10.95 1.55 28.77
N TRP A 531 -11.05 1.48 27.44
CA TRP A 531 -10.98 0.23 26.70
C TRP A 531 -9.64 -0.49 26.91
N LYS A 532 -9.65 -1.83 26.95
CA LYS A 532 -8.45 -2.66 27.07
C LYS A 532 -8.55 -3.94 26.27
N PHE A 533 -7.40 -4.49 25.89
CA PHE A 533 -7.27 -5.78 25.25
C PHE A 533 -5.99 -6.49 25.70
N ASP A 534 -6.14 -7.70 26.25
CA ASP A 534 -5.02 -8.49 26.75
C ASP A 534 -4.34 -9.24 25.61
N THR A 535 -3.02 -9.10 25.49
CA THR A 535 -2.19 -9.75 24.47
C THR A 535 -0.73 -9.69 24.89
N PRO A 536 0.09 -10.73 24.69
CA PRO A 536 1.47 -10.71 25.17
C PRO A 536 2.34 -9.76 24.35
N ASN A 537 3.07 -8.86 24.99
CA ASN A 537 4.04 -7.93 24.39
C ASN A 537 3.55 -7.25 23.09
N PRO A 538 2.43 -6.49 23.13
CA PRO A 538 2.03 -5.64 22.03
C PRO A 538 3.08 -4.55 21.81
N THR A 539 3.35 -4.24 20.56
CA THR A 539 4.38 -3.28 20.18
C THR A 539 3.85 -2.19 19.25
N SER A 540 2.73 -2.39 18.56
CA SER A 540 2.02 -1.29 17.90
C SER A 540 0.53 -1.37 18.13
N VAL A 541 -0.12 -0.21 18.08
CA VAL A 541 -1.57 -0.06 18.19
C VAL A 541 -2.00 1.05 17.24
N GLN A 542 -3.17 0.91 16.62
CA GLN A 542 -3.82 1.96 15.84
C GLN A 542 -5.35 1.81 15.96
N ARG A 543 -6.06 2.88 16.29
CA ARG A 543 -7.51 2.95 16.16
C ARG A 543 -7.88 3.21 14.70
N LEU A 544 -8.69 2.32 14.13
CA LEU A 544 -9.16 2.42 12.76
C LEU A 544 -10.45 3.26 12.65
N VAL A 545 -10.73 3.73 11.44
CA VAL A 545 -11.92 4.57 11.14
C VAL A 545 -13.25 3.86 11.35
N ASN A 546 -13.27 2.52 11.30
CA ASN A 546 -14.44 1.70 11.65
C ASN A 546 -14.58 1.48 13.19
N GLY A 547 -13.69 2.07 13.99
CA GLY A 547 -13.68 1.95 15.44
C GLY A 547 -12.95 0.72 15.98
N ASN A 548 -12.55 -0.22 15.11
CA ASN A 548 -11.72 -1.36 15.48
C ASN A 548 -10.30 -0.89 15.86
N THR A 549 -9.55 -1.75 16.52
CA THR A 549 -8.17 -1.50 16.95
C THR A 549 -7.24 -2.53 16.33
N LEU A 550 -6.27 -2.06 15.56
CA LEU A 550 -5.22 -2.88 14.95
C LEU A 550 -4.01 -2.94 15.87
N ILE A 551 -3.51 -4.13 16.19
CA ILE A 551 -2.47 -4.36 17.20
C ILE A 551 -1.42 -5.32 16.64
N ALA A 552 -0.13 -4.98 16.72
CA ALA A 552 0.97 -5.93 16.52
C ALA A 552 1.48 -6.44 17.86
N SER A 553 1.85 -7.71 17.91
CA SER A 553 2.48 -8.35 19.06
C SER A 553 3.66 -9.19 18.63
N VAL A 554 4.84 -8.85 19.16
CA VAL A 554 6.09 -9.55 18.88
C VAL A 554 6.06 -10.95 19.51
N ASN A 555 5.60 -11.08 20.76
CA ASN A 555 5.59 -12.39 21.44
C ASN A 555 4.50 -13.33 20.91
N ALA A 556 3.37 -12.80 20.41
CA ALA A 556 2.38 -13.62 19.72
C ALA A 556 2.78 -13.89 18.26
N GLY A 557 3.76 -13.17 17.72
CA GLY A 557 4.23 -13.27 16.34
C GLY A 557 3.14 -12.95 15.31
N ARG A 558 2.23 -12.02 15.63
CA ARG A 558 1.08 -11.68 14.78
C ARG A 558 0.64 -10.23 14.92
N ALA A 559 -0.10 -9.76 13.92
CA ALA A 559 -1.00 -8.60 14.04
C ALA A 559 -2.46 -9.06 14.07
N VAL A 560 -3.30 -8.34 14.81
CA VAL A 560 -4.75 -8.61 14.92
C VAL A 560 -5.55 -7.31 14.81
N GLU A 561 -6.73 -7.38 14.21
CA GLU A 561 -7.75 -6.33 14.26
C GLU A 561 -8.84 -6.76 15.22
N VAL A 562 -9.17 -5.89 16.17
CA VAL A 562 -10.05 -6.18 17.30
C VAL A 562 -11.21 -5.20 17.34
N THR A 563 -12.44 -5.70 17.49
CA THR A 563 -13.62 -4.85 17.64
C THR A 563 -13.65 -4.11 18.99
N PRO A 564 -14.47 -3.07 19.17
CA PRO A 564 -14.72 -2.47 20.49
C PRO A 564 -15.18 -3.49 21.53
N GLU A 565 -15.89 -4.53 21.10
CA GLU A 565 -16.37 -5.66 21.91
C GLU A 565 -15.28 -6.70 22.21
N ARG A 566 -14.03 -6.46 21.76
CA ARG A 566 -12.83 -7.27 21.99
C ARG A 566 -12.78 -8.58 21.20
N GLU A 567 -13.50 -8.67 20.09
CA GLU A 567 -13.43 -9.81 19.19
C GLU A 567 -12.34 -9.61 18.14
N VAL A 568 -11.51 -10.63 17.92
CA VAL A 568 -10.54 -10.63 16.82
C VAL A 568 -11.26 -10.96 15.51
N VAL A 569 -11.21 -10.03 14.56
CA VAL A 569 -11.91 -10.13 13.27
C VAL A 569 -10.97 -10.22 12.06
N TRP A 570 -9.67 -10.01 12.27
CA TRP A 570 -8.63 -10.23 11.28
C TRP A 570 -7.31 -10.57 11.98
N GLU A 571 -6.49 -11.40 11.35
CA GLU A 571 -5.15 -11.75 11.82
C GLU A 571 -4.17 -11.78 10.64
N TYR A 572 -2.92 -11.39 10.91
CA TYR A 572 -1.81 -11.54 9.99
C TYR A 572 -0.56 -12.08 10.70
N ARG A 573 0.11 -13.00 10.01
CA ARG A 573 1.44 -13.52 10.36
C ARG A 573 2.34 -13.37 9.16
N ASP A 574 3.59 -13.00 9.40
CA ASP A 574 4.57 -12.98 8.34
C ASP A 574 4.91 -14.42 7.90
N PRO A 575 4.90 -14.70 6.58
CA PRO A 575 5.10 -16.05 6.06
C PRO A 575 6.52 -16.59 6.28
N THR A 576 7.49 -15.74 6.63
CA THR A 576 8.86 -16.17 6.93
C THR A 576 9.05 -16.54 8.40
N GLY A 577 8.02 -16.35 9.24
CA GLY A 577 8.05 -16.63 10.68
C GLY A 577 8.66 -15.50 11.52
N LEU A 578 8.99 -14.35 10.92
CA LEU A 578 9.43 -13.18 11.66
C LEU A 578 8.29 -12.59 12.49
N ALA A 579 8.62 -12.04 13.65
CA ALA A 579 7.63 -11.46 14.54
C ALA A 579 7.16 -10.09 14.02
N VAL A 580 5.85 -9.85 14.01
CA VAL A 580 5.27 -8.57 13.59
C VAL A 580 5.48 -7.53 14.69
N GLY A 581 6.34 -6.54 14.43
CA GLY A 581 6.76 -5.52 15.40
C GLY A 581 6.04 -4.18 15.25
N ARG A 582 5.72 -3.78 14.01
CA ARG A 582 4.81 -2.67 13.71
C ARG A 582 3.82 -3.07 12.64
N VAL A 583 2.60 -2.57 12.77
CA VAL A 583 1.57 -2.65 11.74
C VAL A 583 0.76 -1.36 11.73
N TYR A 584 0.49 -0.84 10.53
CA TYR A 584 -0.38 0.31 10.31
C TYR A 584 -1.28 0.05 9.11
N ARG A 585 -2.54 0.49 9.20
CA ARG A 585 -3.46 0.51 8.07
C ARG A 585 -3.61 1.94 7.57
N ARG A 586 -3.47 2.10 6.26
CA ARG A 586 -3.63 3.37 5.54
C ARG A 586 -4.70 3.31 4.52
#